data_AF-S0E341-F1
#
_entry.id   AF-S0E341-F1
#
_cell.length_a   1.000
_cell.length_b   1.000
_cell.length_c   1.000
_cell.angle_alpha   90.00
_cell.angle_beta   90.00
_cell.angle_gamma   90.00
#
_symmetry.space_group_name_H-M   'P 1'
#
loop_
_entity.id
_entity.type
_entity.pdbx_description
1 polymer ?
#
loop_
_entity_poly.entity_id
_entity_poly.type
_entity_poly.pdbx_seq_one_letter_code
_entity_poly.pdbx_strand_id
1 'polypeptide(L)'
;MPRSKTSNFPRGKPRGIRRDRDCQTCKARGVKCDLNRPRCRPCVESGYACGDYPQRVVWAANPTPKPSRAENRSAVIEKSLATDQHEVVEHLLAFGSSLKTARLATNDDVCVDQGLGLIDQVDYFLRARISKRRGSTTDSVLPTSPSSLSSGEGTQDEDTLMWHRLAALKSLSEALNTADPAAFLGIAVFAFFEVVSDGVFGEWDCHLRGARSLLDCHCSNSEEFQQLSRRFTGLEEIVAYFAWWDTIGALVRQSTSNTKSGLIFDDWHRSSLGQDFFDRVGCPAETFWLFVSLVQSKDCTNSSESLTRAMGQLLKLGMDKTEKGKCSDIYRCAAVIAVLTTQDSNKETSSEVTLEFAVDRICHIIESACSRSRYYPHMATPAYLAGMRATTSAQCKILGTYWRNCEMGDIPRYSGAHMQCEERWREKGLI
;
A
#
# COMPACT_ATOMS: atom_id res chain seq x y z
N MET A 1 -33.09 -7.88 -60.84
CA MET A 1 -32.02 -8.90 -60.90
C MET A 1 -30.68 -8.19 -61.01
N PRO A 2 -29.66 -8.58 -60.21
CA PRO A 2 -28.82 -7.62 -59.49
C PRO A 2 -27.46 -7.32 -60.14
N ARG A 3 -26.94 -6.10 -59.86
CA ARG A 3 -25.61 -5.59 -60.20
C ARG A 3 -24.53 -6.18 -59.27
N SER A 4 -23.49 -6.76 -59.87
CA SER A 4 -22.24 -7.10 -59.21
C SER A 4 -21.44 -5.86 -58.83
N LYS A 5 -21.14 -5.67 -57.53
CA LYS A 5 -20.17 -4.68 -57.06
C LYS A 5 -18.89 -5.39 -56.63
N THR A 6 -17.81 -5.13 -57.34
CA THR A 6 -16.43 -5.43 -56.96
C THR A 6 -16.03 -4.52 -55.80
N SER A 7 -15.62 -5.09 -54.67
CA SER A 7 -15.05 -4.33 -53.54
C SER A 7 -13.52 -4.32 -53.63
N ASN A 8 -12.98 -3.21 -54.14
CA ASN A 8 -11.58 -2.85 -53.94
C ASN A 8 -11.45 -2.29 -52.51
N PHE A 9 -10.97 -3.10 -51.57
CA PHE A 9 -10.44 -2.59 -50.31
C PHE A 9 -8.94 -2.29 -50.46
N PRO A 10 -8.45 -1.12 -50.02
CA PRO A 10 -7.02 -0.82 -50.06
C PRO A 10 -6.27 -1.75 -49.12
N ARG A 11 -5.30 -2.49 -49.66
CA ARG A 11 -4.37 -3.30 -48.87
C ARG A 11 -3.57 -2.37 -47.96
N GLY A 12 -3.80 -2.49 -46.66
CA GLY A 12 -3.00 -1.78 -45.66
C GLY A 12 -1.51 -2.08 -45.80
N LYS A 13 -0.68 -1.07 -45.54
CA LYS A 13 0.79 -1.18 -45.54
C LYS A 13 1.24 -2.37 -44.67
N PRO A 14 2.30 -3.10 -45.05
CA PRO A 14 2.79 -4.23 -44.26
C PRO A 14 3.13 -3.74 -42.86
N ARG A 15 2.51 -4.34 -41.84
CA ARG A 15 2.83 -4.06 -40.45
C ARG A 15 4.29 -4.44 -40.25
N GLY A 16 5.14 -3.47 -39.94
CA GLY A 16 6.56 -3.70 -39.66
C GLY A 16 6.74 -4.82 -38.63
N ILE A 17 7.75 -5.66 -38.85
CA ILE A 17 8.12 -6.74 -37.94
C ILE A 17 8.44 -6.11 -36.57
N ARG A 18 7.65 -6.49 -35.56
CA ARG A 18 7.84 -6.06 -34.17
C ARG A 18 9.06 -6.78 -33.59
N ARG A 19 10.17 -6.06 -33.43
CA ARG A 19 11.46 -6.55 -32.87
C ARG A 19 11.59 -6.31 -31.36
N ASP A 20 10.51 -5.88 -30.71
CA ASP A 20 10.51 -5.52 -29.28
C ASP A 20 10.55 -6.74 -28.35
N ARG A 21 10.36 -7.94 -28.91
CA ARG A 21 10.32 -9.22 -28.17
C ARG A 21 11.52 -10.11 -28.43
N ASP A 22 12.33 -9.78 -29.41
CA ASP A 22 13.48 -10.57 -29.82
C ASP A 22 14.50 -10.65 -28.67
N CYS A 23 15.20 -11.79 -28.55
CA CYS A 23 16.31 -11.89 -27.63
C CYS A 23 17.40 -10.87 -27.99
N GLN A 24 18.19 -10.43 -27.01
CA GLN A 24 19.21 -9.40 -27.24
C GLN A 24 20.20 -9.78 -28.35
N THR A 25 20.58 -11.06 -28.44
CA THR A 25 21.48 -11.57 -29.49
C THR A 25 20.87 -11.47 -30.90
N CYS A 26 19.60 -11.87 -31.09
CA CYS A 26 18.94 -11.75 -32.40
C CYS A 26 18.71 -10.29 -32.79
N LYS A 27 18.36 -9.45 -31.80
CA LYS A 27 18.17 -8.01 -32.00
C LYS A 27 19.46 -7.33 -32.45
N ALA A 28 20.59 -7.62 -31.81
CA ALA A 28 21.90 -7.11 -32.18
C ALA A 28 22.35 -7.61 -33.56
N ARG A 29 22.04 -8.86 -33.89
CA ARG A 29 22.36 -9.47 -35.20
C ARG A 29 21.39 -9.05 -36.32
N GLY A 30 20.32 -8.32 -36.01
CA GLY A 30 19.30 -7.90 -36.98
C GLY A 30 18.51 -9.04 -37.63
N VAL A 31 18.55 -10.25 -37.04
CA VAL A 31 17.85 -11.44 -37.53
C VAL A 31 16.56 -11.69 -36.74
N LYS A 32 15.57 -12.31 -37.37
CA LYS A 32 14.27 -12.57 -36.73
C LYS A 32 14.41 -13.63 -35.62
N CYS A 33 14.01 -13.29 -34.40
CA CYS A 33 13.96 -14.24 -33.29
C CYS A 33 12.71 -15.13 -33.39
N ASP A 34 12.86 -16.41 -33.06
CA ASP A 34 11.74 -17.36 -32.97
C ASP A 34 11.08 -17.38 -31.58
N LEU A 35 11.63 -16.62 -30.62
CA LEU A 35 11.12 -16.42 -29.26
C LEU A 35 11.05 -17.70 -28.40
N ASN A 36 11.70 -18.78 -28.81
CA ASN A 36 11.76 -20.01 -28.02
C ASN A 36 12.58 -19.80 -26.75
N ARG A 37 12.04 -20.22 -25.61
CA ARG A 37 12.69 -20.14 -24.29
C ARG A 37 13.13 -21.54 -23.86
N PRO A 38 14.30 -21.69 -23.19
CA PRO A 38 15.19 -20.65 -22.68
C PRO A 38 16.16 -20.07 -23.73
N ARG A 39 16.35 -20.70 -24.89
CA ARG A 39 17.23 -20.23 -25.98
C ARG A 39 16.53 -20.28 -27.33
N CYS A 40 16.72 -19.24 -28.13
CA CYS A 40 16.16 -19.11 -29.48
C CYS A 40 16.84 -20.07 -30.48
N ARG A 41 16.11 -20.71 -31.41
CA ARG A 41 16.73 -21.61 -32.42
C ARG A 41 17.78 -20.90 -33.30
N PRO A 42 17.54 -19.66 -33.81
CA PRO A 42 18.54 -18.92 -34.57
C PRO A 42 19.85 -18.67 -33.80
N CYS A 43 19.79 -18.61 -32.47
CA CYS A 43 20.94 -18.43 -31.59
C CYS A 43 21.71 -19.74 -31.45
N VAL A 44 20.98 -20.84 -31.23
CA VAL A 44 21.52 -22.19 -31.05
C VAL A 44 22.17 -22.70 -32.34
N GLU A 45 21.48 -22.59 -33.47
CA GLU A 45 21.97 -23.06 -34.78
C GLU A 45 23.18 -22.27 -35.28
N SER A 46 23.28 -21.00 -34.89
CA SER A 46 24.44 -20.16 -35.23
C SER A 46 25.59 -20.27 -34.21
N GLY A 47 25.48 -21.13 -33.19
CA GLY A 47 26.54 -21.32 -32.18
C GLY A 47 26.75 -20.14 -31.21
N TYR A 48 25.83 -19.18 -31.14
CA TYR A 48 25.94 -18.03 -30.24
C TYR A 48 25.22 -18.27 -28.90
N ALA A 49 25.73 -17.64 -27.84
CA ALA A 49 25.00 -17.50 -26.59
C ALA A 49 23.73 -16.65 -26.84
N CYS A 50 22.57 -17.17 -26.42
CA CYS A 50 21.31 -16.44 -26.53
C CYS A 50 21.26 -15.45 -25.37
N GLY A 51 21.44 -14.15 -25.66
CA GLY A 51 21.27 -13.08 -24.69
C GLY A 51 19.83 -13.04 -24.23
N ASP A 52 19.62 -12.71 -22.97
CA ASP A 52 18.31 -12.78 -22.33
C ASP A 52 17.24 -11.99 -23.09
N TYR A 53 15.99 -12.38 -22.90
CA TYR A 53 14.85 -11.68 -23.45
C TYR A 53 14.56 -10.43 -22.63
N PRO A 54 14.25 -9.28 -23.25
CA PRO A 54 13.86 -8.08 -22.50
C PRO A 54 12.66 -8.41 -21.62
N GLN A 55 12.82 -8.28 -20.30
CA GLN A 55 11.72 -8.44 -19.37
C GLN A 55 10.80 -7.22 -19.48
N ARG A 56 9.60 -7.43 -20.04
CA ARG A 56 8.50 -6.50 -19.85
C ARG A 56 7.77 -6.89 -18.58
N VAL A 57 7.77 -6.00 -17.59
CA VAL A 57 6.75 -6.02 -16.54
C VAL A 57 5.44 -5.60 -17.21
N VAL A 58 4.50 -6.52 -17.33
CA VAL A 58 3.16 -6.25 -17.84
C VAL A 58 2.26 -6.02 -16.64
N TRP A 59 1.86 -4.76 -16.44
CA TRP A 59 0.81 -4.40 -15.49
C TRP A 59 -0.55 -4.59 -16.16
N ALA A 60 -1.47 -5.28 -15.48
CA ALA A 60 -2.83 -5.50 -15.95
C ALA A 60 -3.57 -4.15 -16.01
N ALA A 61 -3.65 -3.54 -17.19
CA ALA A 61 -4.55 -2.42 -17.43
C ALA A 61 -5.96 -2.98 -17.67
N ASN A 62 -6.92 -2.62 -16.82
CA ASN A 62 -8.34 -2.77 -17.16
C ASN A 62 -8.85 -1.54 -17.95
N PRO A 63 -9.77 -1.73 -18.90
CA PRO A 63 -10.26 -0.67 -19.78
C PRO A 63 -11.19 0.31 -19.06
N THR A 64 -11.04 1.59 -19.38
CA THR A 64 -11.81 2.72 -18.83
C THR A 64 -13.32 2.62 -19.10
N PRO A 65 -14.19 2.74 -18.09
CA PRO A 65 -15.60 3.06 -18.28
C PRO A 65 -15.80 4.56 -18.52
N LYS A 66 -16.72 4.92 -19.42
CA LYS A 66 -17.10 6.31 -19.72
C LYS A 66 -17.88 6.95 -18.55
N PRO A 67 -17.70 8.25 -18.27
CA PRO A 67 -18.42 8.90 -17.18
C PRO A 67 -19.88 9.22 -17.58
N SER A 68 -20.83 8.85 -16.70
CA SER A 68 -22.20 9.34 -16.71
C SER A 68 -22.42 10.39 -15.61
N ARG A 69 -22.59 11.62 -16.06
CA ARG A 69 -23.21 12.82 -15.46
C ARG A 69 -23.99 12.62 -14.14
N ALA A 70 -23.42 13.13 -13.05
CA ALA A 70 -24.13 13.58 -11.85
C ALA A 70 -23.29 14.64 -11.10
N GLU A 71 -23.20 15.83 -11.68
CA GLU A 71 -22.55 17.00 -11.06
C GLU A 71 -23.56 17.84 -10.26
N ASN A 72 -23.04 18.56 -9.26
CA ASN A 72 -23.64 19.67 -8.49
C ASN A 72 -24.01 19.46 -7.02
N ARG A 73 -23.31 18.61 -6.26
CA ARG A 73 -23.33 18.70 -4.77
C ARG A 73 -21.97 18.68 -4.04
N SER A 74 -20.83 18.49 -4.73
CA SER A 74 -19.53 18.21 -4.06
C SER A 74 -18.69 19.42 -3.63
N ALA A 75 -18.90 20.61 -4.19
CA ALA A 75 -17.93 21.72 -4.07
C ALA A 75 -17.81 22.35 -2.67
N VAL A 76 -18.74 22.09 -1.74
CA VAL A 76 -18.71 22.67 -0.38
C VAL A 76 -18.06 21.71 0.64
N ILE A 77 -17.89 20.44 0.31
CA ILE A 77 -17.29 19.42 1.20
C ILE A 77 -15.77 19.33 1.02
N GLU A 78 -15.26 19.53 -0.19
CA GLU A 78 -13.82 19.39 -0.53
C GLU A 78 -12.91 20.35 0.24
N LYS A 79 -13.34 21.58 0.49
CA LYS A 79 -12.44 22.62 1.03
C LYS A 79 -12.08 22.46 2.51
N SER A 80 -12.63 21.47 3.21
CA SER A 80 -12.46 21.31 4.65
C SER A 80 -12.02 19.92 5.10
N LEU A 81 -11.83 18.96 4.19
CA LEU A 81 -11.27 17.62 4.51
C LEU A 81 -9.74 17.54 4.37
N ALA A 82 -9.10 18.51 3.73
CA ALA A 82 -7.71 18.40 3.29
C ALA A 82 -6.65 18.51 4.42
N THR A 83 -6.99 19.05 5.59
CA THR A 83 -5.96 19.61 6.48
C THR A 83 -5.26 18.61 7.42
N ASP A 84 -5.71 17.35 7.57
CA ASP A 84 -5.23 16.50 8.69
C ASP A 84 -4.79 15.05 8.33
N GLN A 85 -4.50 14.77 7.05
CA GLN A 85 -4.11 13.41 6.60
C GLN A 85 -2.60 13.21 6.38
N HIS A 86 -1.73 13.99 7.00
CA HIS A 86 -0.30 14.07 6.64
C HIS A 86 0.66 13.41 7.64
N GLU A 87 0.18 12.85 8.76
CA GLU A 87 1.07 12.43 9.86
C GLU A 87 2.21 11.49 9.41
N VAL A 88 1.95 10.37 8.73
CA VAL A 88 3.04 9.44 8.31
C VAL A 88 4.05 10.13 7.39
N VAL A 89 3.59 11.00 6.49
CA VAL A 89 4.47 11.74 5.58
C VAL A 89 5.34 12.74 6.34
N GLU A 90 4.78 13.44 7.32
CA GLU A 90 5.55 14.35 8.19
C GLU A 90 6.66 13.59 8.94
N HIS A 91 6.39 12.39 9.46
CA HIS A 91 7.43 11.58 10.12
C HIS A 91 8.50 11.11 9.14
N LEU A 92 8.13 10.75 7.90
CA LEU A 92 9.10 10.40 6.86
C LEU A 92 9.99 11.59 6.49
N LEU A 93 9.41 12.79 6.36
CA LEU A 93 10.16 14.03 6.08
C LEU A 93 11.07 14.43 7.26
N ALA A 94 10.57 14.30 8.50
CA ALA A 94 11.35 14.55 9.71
C ALA A 94 12.53 13.57 9.82
N PHE A 95 12.31 12.29 9.54
CA PHE A 95 13.37 11.29 9.54
C PHE A 95 14.42 11.56 8.45
N GLY A 96 14.00 11.92 7.23
CA GLY A 96 14.93 12.32 6.16
C GLY A 96 15.77 13.54 6.54
N SER A 97 15.15 14.53 7.18
CA SER A 97 15.87 15.72 7.67
C SER A 97 16.89 15.37 8.75
N SER A 98 16.52 14.51 9.71
CA SER A 98 17.40 13.99 10.76
C SER A 98 18.61 13.23 10.17
N LEU A 99 18.37 12.33 9.21
CA LEU A 99 19.43 11.62 8.49
C LEU A 99 20.40 12.57 7.80
N LYS A 100 19.88 13.61 7.14
CA LYS A 100 20.68 14.63 6.46
C LYS A 100 21.56 15.39 7.45
N THR A 101 21.01 15.83 8.57
CA THR A 101 21.76 16.52 9.63
C THR A 101 22.84 15.62 10.24
N ALA A 102 22.51 14.37 10.58
CA ALA A 102 23.46 13.43 11.19
C ALA A 102 24.67 13.15 10.28
N ARG A 103 24.44 13.08 8.96
CA ARG A 103 25.49 12.83 7.96
C ARG A 103 26.39 14.02 7.73
N LEU A 104 25.83 15.23 7.68
CA LEU A 104 26.62 16.45 7.54
C LEU A 104 27.52 16.71 8.76
N ALA A 105 27.18 16.14 9.92
CA ALA A 105 28.00 16.20 11.13
C ALA A 105 29.18 15.21 11.12
N THR A 106 29.17 14.19 10.25
CA THR A 106 30.25 13.20 10.13
C THR A 106 31.11 13.49 8.90
N ASN A 107 32.39 13.85 9.09
CA ASN A 107 33.37 14.19 8.03
C ASN A 107 33.84 12.98 7.18
N ASP A 108 32.95 12.06 6.78
CA ASP A 108 33.30 10.84 6.05
C ASP A 108 32.83 10.92 4.58
N ASP A 109 33.69 11.49 3.72
CA ASP A 109 33.35 12.03 2.39
C ASP A 109 32.69 11.04 1.39
N VAL A 110 32.90 9.72 1.53
CA VAL A 110 32.49 8.73 0.51
C VAL A 110 31.11 8.09 0.81
N CYS A 111 30.74 7.93 2.08
CA CYS A 111 29.44 7.39 2.50
C CYS A 111 28.35 8.48 2.57
N VAL A 112 28.79 9.74 2.68
CA VAL A 112 27.90 10.91 2.76
C VAL A 112 27.16 11.15 1.43
N ASP A 113 27.80 10.91 0.28
CA ASP A 113 27.23 11.27 -1.04
C ASP A 113 26.01 10.41 -1.45
N GLN A 114 26.09 9.08 -1.30
CA GLN A 114 25.01 8.17 -1.73
C GLN A 114 23.75 8.30 -0.88
N GLY A 115 23.89 8.34 0.45
CA GLY A 115 22.76 8.48 1.36
C GLY A 115 22.07 9.84 1.24
N LEU A 116 22.83 10.92 1.03
CA LEU A 116 22.26 12.25 0.78
C LEU A 116 21.50 12.29 -0.56
N GLY A 117 22.07 11.68 -1.61
CA GLY A 117 21.41 11.54 -2.91
C GLY A 117 20.05 10.84 -2.79
N LEU A 118 19.98 9.73 -2.04
CA LEU A 118 18.71 9.05 -1.79
C LEU A 118 17.70 9.93 -1.06
N ILE A 119 18.11 10.61 0.02
CA ILE A 119 17.23 11.48 0.81
C ILE A 119 16.61 12.56 -0.09
N ASP A 120 17.43 13.21 -0.91
CA ASP A 120 16.96 14.26 -1.81
C ASP A 120 16.01 13.69 -2.89
N GLN A 121 16.33 12.54 -3.51
CA GLN A 121 15.43 11.92 -4.50
C GLN A 121 14.10 11.47 -3.90
N VAL A 122 14.11 10.98 -2.67
CA VAL A 122 12.90 10.60 -1.93
C VAL A 122 12.07 11.84 -1.58
N ASP A 123 12.68 12.92 -1.11
CA ASP A 123 11.99 14.19 -0.83
C ASP A 123 11.34 14.76 -2.11
N TYR A 124 12.05 14.75 -3.25
CA TYR A 124 11.47 15.15 -4.53
C TYR A 124 10.29 14.27 -4.94
N PHE A 125 10.42 12.94 -4.82
CA PHE A 125 9.33 12.02 -5.12
C PHE A 125 8.11 12.25 -4.23
N LEU A 126 8.31 12.40 -2.92
CA LEU A 126 7.26 12.70 -1.96
C LEU A 126 6.51 13.99 -2.33
N ARG A 127 7.25 15.08 -2.56
CA ARG A 127 6.67 16.38 -2.92
C ARG A 127 5.95 16.35 -4.26
N ALA A 128 6.50 15.67 -5.26
CA ALA A 128 5.87 15.51 -6.57
C ALA A 128 4.54 14.75 -6.46
N ARG A 129 4.49 13.70 -5.65
CA ARG A 129 3.27 12.91 -5.43
C ARG A 129 2.17 13.71 -4.73
N ILE A 130 2.54 14.58 -3.77
CA ILE A 130 1.61 15.47 -3.07
C ILE A 130 1.13 16.61 -4.00
N SER A 131 2.03 17.22 -4.77
CA SER A 131 1.75 18.41 -5.59
C SER A 131 0.86 18.11 -6.80
N LYS A 132 1.00 16.94 -7.44
CA LYS A 132 0.20 16.51 -8.60
C LYS A 132 -1.32 16.61 -8.37
N ARG A 133 -1.80 16.41 -7.14
CA ARG A 133 -3.25 16.47 -6.84
C ARG A 133 -3.76 17.83 -6.40
N ARG A 134 -2.91 18.72 -5.87
CA ARG A 134 -3.31 20.13 -5.67
C ARG A 134 -3.55 20.84 -7.00
N GLY A 135 -2.76 20.55 -8.03
CA GLY A 135 -2.97 21.09 -9.38
C GLY A 135 -4.23 20.57 -10.08
N SER A 136 -4.70 19.36 -9.74
CA SER A 136 -5.94 18.78 -10.30
C SER A 136 -7.23 19.44 -9.78
N THR A 137 -7.17 20.25 -8.71
CA THR A 137 -8.34 20.87 -8.07
C THR A 137 -8.40 22.40 -8.22
N THR A 138 -7.40 23.05 -8.83
CA THR A 138 -7.33 24.52 -8.90
C THR A 138 -7.60 25.17 -10.27
N ASP A 139 -7.68 24.44 -11.38
CA ASP A 139 -7.92 25.06 -12.69
C ASP A 139 -9.34 24.81 -13.23
N SER A 140 -10.27 25.60 -12.71
CA SER A 140 -11.52 25.94 -13.40
C SER A 140 -11.95 27.37 -13.03
N VAL A 141 -11.07 28.33 -13.29
CA VAL A 141 -11.46 29.72 -13.50
C VAL A 141 -11.05 30.10 -14.92
N LEU A 142 -12.06 30.42 -15.73
CA LEU A 142 -11.95 30.85 -17.12
C LEU A 142 -10.76 31.80 -17.36
N PRO A 143 -10.07 31.63 -18.50
CA PRO A 143 -9.66 32.76 -19.31
C PRO A 143 -10.46 32.75 -20.61
N THR A 144 -11.24 33.81 -20.79
CA THR A 144 -11.88 34.16 -22.06
C THR A 144 -10.79 34.48 -23.09
N SER A 145 -10.36 33.51 -23.91
CA SER A 145 -9.67 33.72 -25.19
C SER A 145 -9.59 32.39 -25.98
N PRO A 146 -10.01 32.35 -27.26
CA PRO A 146 -10.01 31.11 -28.04
C PRO A 146 -8.75 31.01 -28.89
N SER A 147 -7.68 30.38 -28.40
CA SER A 147 -6.57 29.92 -29.26
C SER A 147 -5.50 29.13 -28.49
N SER A 148 -5.66 27.81 -28.44
CA SER A 148 -4.59 26.80 -28.63
C SER A 148 -5.07 25.42 -28.15
N LEU A 149 -4.99 24.41 -29.01
CA LEU A 149 -5.15 23.01 -28.62
C LEU A 149 -4.01 22.63 -27.63
N SER A 150 -4.31 22.48 -26.35
CA SER A 150 -3.46 21.78 -25.38
C SER A 150 -4.02 20.38 -25.18
N SER A 151 -3.38 19.41 -25.86
CA SER A 151 -3.61 17.98 -25.68
C SER A 151 -2.42 17.33 -24.95
N GLY A 152 -1.65 18.08 -24.14
CA GLY A 152 -0.29 17.70 -23.73
C GLY A 152 0.09 17.83 -22.25
N GLU A 153 -0.74 18.43 -21.40
CA GLU A 153 -0.35 18.68 -19.98
C GLU A 153 -0.38 17.40 -19.12
N GLY A 154 -1.30 16.47 -19.35
CA GLY A 154 -1.39 15.24 -18.57
C GLY A 154 -0.21 14.27 -18.75
N THR A 155 0.43 14.27 -19.92
CA THR A 155 1.54 13.37 -20.26
C THR A 155 2.87 13.81 -19.65
N GLN A 156 3.16 15.10 -19.58
CA GLN A 156 4.43 15.61 -19.02
C GLN A 156 4.52 15.43 -17.50
N ASP A 157 3.40 15.54 -16.78
CA ASP A 157 3.35 15.37 -15.34
C ASP A 157 3.44 13.89 -14.91
N GLU A 158 2.88 12.96 -15.70
CA GLU A 158 3.11 11.52 -15.49
C GLU A 158 4.56 11.10 -15.75
N ASP A 159 5.17 11.61 -16.83
CA ASP A 159 6.57 11.35 -17.15
C ASP A 159 7.51 11.89 -16.07
N THR A 160 7.20 13.06 -15.50
CA THR A 160 7.98 13.68 -14.42
C THR A 160 7.89 12.88 -13.12
N LEU A 161 6.68 12.45 -12.72
CA LEU A 161 6.51 11.60 -11.55
C LEU A 161 7.21 10.24 -11.71
N MET A 162 7.10 9.65 -12.90
CA MET A 162 7.79 8.39 -13.23
C MET A 162 9.31 8.56 -13.16
N TRP A 163 9.83 9.70 -13.63
CA TRP A 163 11.25 10.03 -13.51
C TRP A 163 11.71 10.12 -12.05
N HIS A 164 11.00 10.89 -11.20
CA HIS A 164 11.33 10.99 -9.78
C HIS A 164 11.28 9.63 -9.07
N ARG A 165 10.28 8.81 -9.39
CA ARG A 165 10.18 7.44 -8.87
C ARG A 165 11.39 6.58 -9.26
N LEU A 166 11.78 6.59 -10.52
CA LEU A 166 12.92 5.82 -11.01
C LEU A 166 14.24 6.29 -10.41
N ALA A 167 14.42 7.60 -10.25
CA ALA A 167 15.59 8.18 -9.62
C ALA A 167 15.70 7.78 -8.13
N ALA A 168 14.58 7.82 -7.40
CA ALA A 168 14.51 7.35 -6.01
C ALA A 168 14.78 5.84 -5.89
N LEU A 169 14.23 5.01 -6.78
CA LEU A 169 14.50 3.56 -6.80
C LEU A 169 15.96 3.24 -7.11
N LYS A 170 16.56 3.95 -8.07
CA LYS A 170 17.99 3.78 -8.39
C LYS A 170 18.85 4.11 -7.18
N SER A 171 18.59 5.25 -6.54
CA SER A 171 19.32 5.70 -5.34
C SER A 171 19.11 4.74 -4.17
N LEU A 172 17.91 4.17 -4.04
CA LEU A 172 17.61 3.17 -3.01
C LEU A 172 18.40 1.88 -3.25
N SER A 173 18.48 1.41 -4.50
CA SER A 173 19.29 0.26 -4.87
C SER A 173 20.78 0.48 -4.53
N GLU A 174 21.31 1.66 -4.83
CA GLU A 174 22.69 2.03 -4.48
C GLU A 174 22.92 2.02 -2.96
N ALA A 175 22.02 2.63 -2.18
CA ALA A 175 22.07 2.64 -0.72
C ALA A 175 21.93 1.22 -0.12
N LEU A 176 21.11 0.36 -0.71
CA LEU A 176 20.97 -1.03 -0.26
C LEU A 176 22.25 -1.85 -0.48
N ASN A 177 22.98 -1.60 -1.58
CA ASN A 177 24.23 -2.31 -1.87
C ASN A 177 25.34 -2.00 -0.85
N THR A 178 25.26 -0.84 -0.18
CA THR A 178 26.22 -0.42 0.85
C THR A 178 25.68 -0.59 2.27
N ALA A 179 24.49 -1.19 2.42
CA ALA A 179 23.77 -1.27 3.69
C ALA A 179 23.70 0.10 4.39
N ASP A 180 23.36 1.15 3.64
CA ASP A 180 23.30 2.51 4.15
C ASP A 180 21.95 2.75 4.89
N PRO A 181 21.95 3.30 6.13
CA PRO A 181 20.71 3.53 6.90
C PRO A 181 19.67 4.45 6.25
N ALA A 182 20.05 5.30 5.29
CA ALA A 182 19.10 6.10 4.51
C ALA A 182 18.16 5.22 3.69
N ALA A 183 18.55 3.97 3.37
CA ALA A 183 17.67 3.02 2.71
C ALA A 183 16.41 2.70 3.53
N PHE A 184 16.42 2.85 4.87
CA PHE A 184 15.19 2.73 5.67
C PHE A 184 14.13 3.75 5.26
N LEU A 185 14.53 5.00 4.97
CA LEU A 185 13.62 6.04 4.51
C LEU A 185 13.02 5.66 3.14
N GLY A 186 13.87 5.24 2.20
CA GLY A 186 13.41 4.82 0.88
C GLY A 186 12.44 3.65 0.96
N ILE A 187 12.76 2.61 1.73
CA ILE A 187 11.86 1.47 1.95
C ILE A 187 10.53 1.92 2.56
N ALA A 188 10.54 2.77 3.57
CA ALA A 188 9.32 3.25 4.21
C ALA A 188 8.43 4.06 3.28
N VAL A 189 9.02 4.92 2.44
CA VAL A 189 8.29 5.69 1.43
C VAL A 189 7.67 4.78 0.37
N PHE A 190 8.42 3.81 -0.18
CA PHE A 190 7.86 2.89 -1.16
C PHE A 190 6.81 1.96 -0.54
N ALA A 191 7.04 1.42 0.66
CA ALA A 191 6.04 0.62 1.37
C ALA A 191 4.74 1.40 1.60
N PHE A 192 4.83 2.69 1.90
CA PHE A 192 3.67 3.55 2.03
C PHE A 192 2.98 3.76 0.68
N PHE A 193 3.63 4.33 -0.34
CA PHE A 193 2.92 4.65 -1.59
C PHE A 193 2.52 3.42 -2.41
N GLU A 194 3.37 2.40 -2.47
CA GLU A 194 3.11 1.22 -3.30
C GLU A 194 2.04 0.31 -2.68
N VAL A 195 1.86 0.29 -1.35
CA VAL A 195 0.87 -0.60 -0.71
C VAL A 195 -0.30 0.19 -0.11
N VAL A 196 -0.05 1.29 0.60
CA VAL A 196 -1.10 2.11 1.21
C VAL A 196 -1.86 2.92 0.18
N SER A 197 -1.21 3.43 -0.88
CA SER A 197 -1.91 4.24 -1.89
C SER A 197 -2.33 3.45 -3.11
N ASP A 198 -1.40 2.70 -3.72
CA ASP A 198 -1.56 2.20 -5.09
C ASP A 198 -1.66 0.66 -5.22
N GLY A 199 -1.48 -0.10 -4.13
CA GLY A 199 -1.29 -1.55 -4.20
C GLY A 199 -2.30 -2.39 -3.42
N VAL A 200 -2.00 -3.70 -3.38
CA VAL A 200 -2.84 -4.71 -2.73
C VAL A 200 -2.69 -4.57 -1.22
N PHE A 201 -3.81 -4.36 -0.53
CA PHE A 201 -3.80 -4.21 0.92
C PHE A 201 -3.31 -5.49 1.59
N GLY A 202 -2.30 -5.37 2.45
CA GLY A 202 -1.66 -6.54 3.07
C GLY A 202 -0.33 -6.95 2.45
N GLU A 203 0.04 -6.49 1.26
CA GLU A 203 1.23 -6.98 0.53
C GLU A 203 2.49 -6.14 0.79
N TRP A 204 2.82 -5.91 2.06
CA TRP A 204 4.05 -5.20 2.45
C TRP A 204 5.31 -6.08 2.44
N ASP A 205 5.18 -7.40 2.31
CA ASP A 205 6.26 -8.37 2.58
C ASP A 205 7.55 -8.11 1.81
N CYS A 206 7.47 -7.72 0.55
CA CYS A 206 8.67 -7.47 -0.27
C CYS A 206 9.51 -6.31 0.29
N HIS A 207 8.87 -5.22 0.72
CA HIS A 207 9.55 -4.07 1.32
C HIS A 207 10.06 -4.41 2.72
N LEU A 208 9.22 -5.07 3.51
CA LEU A 208 9.52 -5.38 4.91
C LEU A 208 10.64 -6.39 5.06
N ARG A 209 10.77 -7.38 4.16
CA ARG A 209 11.92 -8.29 4.12
C ARG A 209 13.21 -7.53 3.80
N GLY A 210 13.16 -6.55 2.90
CA GLY A 210 14.29 -5.67 2.63
C GLY A 210 14.70 -4.86 3.86
N ALA A 211 13.73 -4.26 4.56
CA ALA A 211 13.99 -3.53 5.81
C ALA A 211 14.57 -4.43 6.90
N ARG A 212 14.05 -5.67 7.03
CA ARG A 212 14.56 -6.63 8.00
C ARG A 212 16.00 -7.01 7.72
N SER A 213 16.32 -7.39 6.49
CA SER A 213 17.70 -7.72 6.10
C SER A 213 18.65 -6.56 6.33
N LEU A 214 18.21 -5.32 6.07
CA LEU A 214 19.02 -4.12 6.33
C LEU A 214 19.23 -3.88 7.84
N LEU A 215 18.21 -4.09 8.68
CA LEU A 215 18.38 -4.04 10.14
C LEU A 215 19.37 -5.08 10.62
N ASP A 216 19.30 -6.31 10.12
CA ASP A 216 20.23 -7.39 10.50
C ASP A 216 21.70 -7.05 10.16
N CYS A 217 21.96 -6.13 9.22
CA CYS A 217 23.31 -5.61 8.95
C CYS A 217 23.82 -4.62 10.01
N HIS A 218 22.94 -4.01 10.80
CA HIS A 218 23.29 -2.97 11.77
C HIS A 218 23.04 -3.36 13.23
N CYS A 219 22.05 -4.21 13.49
CA CYS A 219 21.66 -4.61 14.83
C CYS A 219 21.02 -6.01 14.81
N SER A 220 21.39 -6.82 15.79
CA SER A 220 20.88 -8.17 16.02
C SER A 220 19.98 -8.28 17.26
N ASN A 221 19.98 -7.24 18.10
CA ASN A 221 19.27 -7.20 19.36
C ASN A 221 18.83 -5.78 19.72
N SER A 222 17.99 -5.67 20.75
CA SER A 222 17.42 -4.41 21.22
C SER A 222 18.46 -3.38 21.64
N GLU A 223 19.58 -3.79 22.25
CA GLU A 223 20.61 -2.86 22.71
C GLU A 223 21.36 -2.21 21.53
N GLU A 224 21.78 -3.01 20.55
CA GLU A 224 22.41 -2.52 19.31
C GLU A 224 21.45 -1.61 18.55
N PHE A 225 20.16 -1.97 18.49
CA PHE A 225 19.15 -1.13 17.86
C PHE A 225 19.00 0.21 18.57
N GLN A 226 18.98 0.23 19.91
CA GLN A 226 18.93 1.46 20.69
C GLN A 226 20.15 2.36 20.44
N GLN A 227 21.35 1.77 20.28
CA GLN A 227 22.55 2.52 19.92
C GLN A 227 22.43 3.15 18.52
N LEU A 228 21.92 2.39 17.55
CA LEU A 228 21.68 2.87 16.19
C LEU A 228 20.63 4.00 16.16
N SER A 229 19.54 3.85 16.90
CA SER A 229 18.46 4.84 16.99
C SER A 229 18.91 6.17 17.59
N ARG A 230 19.87 6.16 18.53
CA ARG A 230 20.48 7.40 19.05
C ARG A 230 21.29 8.16 18.00
N ARG A 231 21.83 7.47 17.01
CA ARG A 231 22.56 8.09 15.89
C ARG A 231 21.60 8.72 14.87
N PHE A 232 20.41 8.15 14.71
CA PHE A 232 19.43 8.57 13.71
C PHE A 232 18.05 8.78 14.34
N THR A 233 17.81 9.99 14.85
CA THR A 233 16.52 10.38 15.44
C THR A 233 15.38 10.08 14.47
N GLY A 234 14.35 9.38 14.94
CA GLY A 234 13.19 8.95 14.15
C GLY A 234 13.26 7.51 13.63
N LEU A 235 14.41 6.83 13.73
CA LEU A 235 14.54 5.44 13.28
C LEU A 235 13.60 4.48 14.02
N GLU A 236 13.41 4.67 15.34
CA GLU A 236 12.47 3.87 16.14
C GLU A 236 11.04 3.95 15.62
N GLU A 237 10.62 5.14 15.18
CA GLU A 237 9.30 5.36 14.64
C GLU A 237 9.14 4.69 13.27
N ILE A 238 10.17 4.73 12.41
CA ILE A 238 10.17 4.01 11.14
C ILE A 238 10.08 2.49 11.37
N VAL A 239 10.86 1.95 12.30
CA VAL A 239 10.79 0.53 12.66
C VAL A 239 9.45 0.17 13.30
N ALA A 240 8.85 1.07 14.09
CA ALA A 240 7.50 0.88 14.62
C ALA A 240 6.46 0.76 13.49
N TYR A 241 6.55 1.59 12.44
CA TYR A 241 5.71 1.44 11.24
C TYR A 241 5.95 0.12 10.51
N PHE A 242 7.21 -0.33 10.38
CA PHE A 242 7.50 -1.63 9.77
C PHE A 242 6.91 -2.80 10.56
N ALA A 243 7.09 -2.82 11.88
CA ALA A 243 6.55 -3.85 12.76
C ALA A 243 5.01 -3.81 12.82
N TRP A 244 4.41 -2.61 12.71
CA TRP A 244 2.98 -2.43 12.53
C TRP A 244 2.49 -3.04 11.21
N TRP A 245 3.07 -2.66 10.07
CA TRP A 245 2.70 -3.17 8.75
C TRP A 245 2.93 -4.67 8.61
N ASP A 246 3.99 -5.22 9.21
CA ASP A 246 4.25 -6.66 9.26
C ASP A 246 3.10 -7.40 9.94
N THR A 247 2.70 -6.93 11.13
CA THR A 247 1.64 -7.56 11.92
C THR A 247 0.29 -7.46 11.24
N ILE A 248 -0.08 -6.25 10.76
CA ILE A 248 -1.35 -6.03 10.07
C ILE A 248 -1.40 -6.75 8.72
N GLY A 249 -0.32 -6.75 7.96
CA GLY A 249 -0.21 -7.45 6.68
C GLY A 249 -0.38 -8.95 6.84
N ALA A 250 0.34 -9.55 7.80
CA ALA A 250 0.21 -10.96 8.10
C ALA A 250 -1.22 -11.33 8.56
N LEU A 251 -1.83 -10.51 9.42
CA LEU A 251 -3.22 -10.68 9.86
C LEU A 251 -4.21 -10.66 8.68
N VAL A 252 -4.08 -9.68 7.79
CA VAL A 252 -4.93 -9.52 6.59
C VAL A 252 -4.81 -10.73 5.66
N ARG A 253 -3.59 -11.18 5.36
CA ARG A 253 -3.35 -12.36 4.51
C ARG A 253 -3.86 -13.65 5.14
N GLN A 254 -3.62 -13.84 6.44
CA GLN A 254 -4.12 -15.02 7.17
C GLN A 254 -5.65 -15.08 7.16
N SER A 255 -6.32 -13.92 7.23
CA SER A 255 -7.79 -13.82 7.23
C SER A 255 -8.43 -14.04 5.86
N THR A 256 -7.67 -13.97 4.76
CA THR A 256 -8.20 -13.95 3.39
C THR A 256 -7.73 -15.11 2.52
N SER A 257 -6.48 -15.57 2.68
CA SER A 257 -5.83 -16.49 1.74
C SER A 257 -5.56 -17.89 2.34
N ASN A 258 -5.88 -18.13 3.62
CA ASN A 258 -5.48 -19.33 4.37
C ASN A 258 -3.96 -19.64 4.31
N THR A 259 -3.16 -18.72 3.77
CA THR A 259 -1.71 -18.80 3.72
C THR A 259 -1.16 -18.27 5.03
N LYS A 260 -0.60 -19.17 5.84
CA LYS A 260 0.13 -18.78 7.06
C LYS A 260 1.42 -18.07 6.64
N SER A 261 1.42 -16.74 6.66
CA SER A 261 2.64 -15.94 6.58
C SER A 261 3.06 -15.60 8.01
N GLY A 262 4.27 -16.02 8.40
CA GLY A 262 4.83 -15.66 9.70
C GLY A 262 5.22 -14.18 9.73
N LEU A 263 5.46 -13.66 10.93
CA LEU A 263 5.96 -12.30 11.14
C LEU A 263 7.42 -12.20 10.67
N ILE A 264 7.75 -11.10 10.00
CA ILE A 264 9.10 -10.79 9.50
C ILE A 264 9.99 -10.24 10.61
N PHE A 265 9.41 -9.41 11.48
CA PHE A 265 10.12 -8.79 12.59
C PHE A 265 9.98 -9.62 13.87
N ASP A 266 10.92 -9.49 14.79
CA ASP A 266 10.86 -10.13 16.11
C ASP A 266 10.08 -9.28 17.14
N ASP A 267 9.73 -9.85 18.29
CA ASP A 267 9.00 -9.13 19.35
C ASP A 267 9.79 -7.96 19.94
N TRP A 268 11.12 -8.04 19.95
CA TRP A 268 11.95 -6.93 20.41
C TRP A 268 11.90 -5.73 19.45
N HIS A 269 11.68 -5.95 18.14
CA HIS A 269 11.40 -4.85 17.21
C HIS A 269 10.03 -4.25 17.51
N ARG A 270 9.02 -5.08 17.81
CA ARG A 270 7.68 -4.61 18.21
C ARG A 270 7.67 -3.84 19.52
N SER A 271 8.69 -4.02 20.36
CA SER A 271 8.85 -3.24 21.56
C SER A 271 9.15 -1.75 21.27
N SER A 272 9.48 -1.39 20.02
CA SER A 272 9.55 0.01 19.59
C SER A 272 8.18 0.68 19.46
N LEU A 273 7.08 -0.09 19.41
CA LEU A 273 5.73 0.46 19.44
C LEU A 273 5.41 0.93 20.86
N GLY A 274 5.78 2.17 21.16
CA GLY A 274 5.44 2.83 22.41
C GLY A 274 3.98 3.25 22.51
N GLN A 275 3.57 3.71 23.69
CA GLN A 275 2.21 4.23 23.93
C GLN A 275 1.86 5.38 22.97
N ASP A 276 2.83 6.24 22.65
CA ASP A 276 2.64 7.35 21.72
C ASP A 276 2.26 6.87 20.31
N PHE A 277 2.83 5.74 19.85
CA PHE A 277 2.48 5.13 18.58
C PHE A 277 1.03 4.60 18.61
N PHE A 278 0.66 3.86 19.66
CA PHE A 278 -0.70 3.35 19.82
C PHE A 278 -1.74 4.47 19.94
N ASP A 279 -1.38 5.55 20.62
CA ASP A 279 -2.19 6.76 20.75
C ASP A 279 -2.34 7.49 19.41
N ARG A 280 -1.35 7.40 18.53
CA ARG A 280 -1.40 7.93 17.17
C ARG A 280 -2.34 7.14 16.27
N VAL A 281 -2.16 5.82 16.20
CA VAL A 281 -2.96 4.96 15.31
C VAL A 281 -4.35 4.63 15.89
N GLY A 282 -4.57 4.86 17.18
CA GLY A 282 -5.85 4.62 17.86
C GLY A 282 -6.12 3.15 18.17
N CYS A 283 -5.18 2.24 17.89
CA CYS A 283 -5.26 0.82 18.23
C CYS A 283 -4.74 0.60 19.66
N PRO A 284 -5.53 0.03 20.58
CA PRO A 284 -5.04 -0.31 21.92
C PRO A 284 -3.90 -1.33 21.86
N ALA A 285 -2.89 -1.15 22.70
CA ALA A 285 -1.72 -2.03 22.74
C ALA A 285 -2.12 -3.49 22.98
N GLU A 286 -3.08 -3.74 23.89
CA GLU A 286 -3.57 -5.08 24.17
C GLU A 286 -4.26 -5.75 22.97
N THR A 287 -4.88 -4.95 22.10
CA THR A 287 -5.52 -5.41 20.86
C THR A 287 -4.46 -5.74 19.82
N PHE A 288 -3.44 -4.89 19.68
CA PHE A 288 -2.31 -5.17 18.80
C PHE A 288 -1.58 -6.46 19.18
N TRP A 289 -1.27 -6.65 20.47
CA TRP A 289 -0.62 -7.88 20.95
C TRP A 289 -1.51 -9.12 20.84
N LEU A 290 -2.84 -8.96 20.78
CA LEU A 290 -3.73 -10.06 20.41
C LEU A 290 -3.52 -10.44 18.94
N PHE A 291 -3.45 -9.49 18.02
CA PHE A 291 -3.13 -9.77 16.61
C PHE A 291 -1.77 -10.47 16.45
N VAL A 292 -0.73 -10.00 17.14
CA VAL A 292 0.59 -10.64 17.12
C VAL A 292 0.49 -12.11 17.54
N SER A 293 -0.18 -12.39 18.66
CA SER A 293 -0.33 -13.77 19.14
C SER A 293 -1.12 -14.66 18.18
N LEU A 294 -2.11 -14.11 17.47
CA LEU A 294 -2.90 -14.87 16.48
C LEU A 294 -2.08 -15.26 15.25
N VAL A 295 -1.24 -14.34 14.78
CA VAL A 295 -0.35 -14.60 13.63
C VAL A 295 0.76 -15.58 14.01
N GLN A 296 1.31 -15.47 15.23
CA GLN A 296 2.36 -16.36 15.71
C GLN A 296 1.85 -17.78 16.04
N SER A 297 0.58 -17.94 16.41
CA SER A 297 0.04 -19.23 16.88
C SER A 297 0.09 -20.29 15.77
N LYS A 298 0.96 -21.29 15.95
CA LYS A 298 1.08 -22.43 15.04
C LYS A 298 -0.01 -23.49 15.26
N ASP A 299 -0.53 -23.60 16.48
CA ASP A 299 -1.41 -24.70 16.94
C ASP A 299 -2.75 -24.24 17.53
N CYS A 300 -3.73 -25.16 17.52
CA CYS A 300 -5.12 -24.97 17.93
C CYS A 300 -5.33 -24.91 19.46
N THR A 301 -4.29 -25.20 20.27
CA THR A 301 -4.35 -25.26 21.74
C THR A 301 -4.62 -23.90 22.41
N ASN A 302 -4.31 -22.80 21.73
CA ASN A 302 -4.50 -21.43 22.26
C ASN A 302 -5.89 -20.83 21.93
N SER A 303 -6.82 -21.64 21.41
CA SER A 303 -8.14 -21.19 20.96
C SER A 303 -8.99 -20.57 22.09
N SER A 304 -9.08 -21.25 23.24
CA SER A 304 -9.87 -20.76 24.40
C SER A 304 -9.32 -19.48 25.00
N GLU A 305 -7.99 -19.32 25.02
CA GLU A 305 -7.35 -18.10 25.51
C GLU A 305 -7.61 -16.93 24.57
N SER A 306 -7.46 -17.15 23.25
CA SER A 306 -7.71 -16.14 22.23
C SER A 306 -9.17 -15.65 22.25
N LEU A 307 -10.13 -16.56 22.43
CA LEU A 307 -11.56 -16.23 22.59
C LEU A 307 -11.80 -15.42 23.86
N THR A 308 -11.19 -15.81 24.98
CA THR A 308 -11.31 -15.08 26.26
C THR A 308 -10.75 -13.66 26.12
N ARG A 309 -9.59 -13.50 25.46
CA ARG A 309 -9.00 -12.19 25.18
C ARG A 309 -9.90 -11.36 24.25
N ALA A 310 -10.52 -11.96 23.23
CA ALA A 310 -11.47 -11.30 22.34
C ALA A 310 -12.73 -10.83 23.08
N MET A 311 -13.31 -11.67 23.96
CA MET A 311 -14.42 -11.29 24.83
C MET A 311 -14.02 -10.10 25.74
N GLY A 312 -12.81 -10.13 26.29
CA GLY A 312 -12.25 -9.01 27.05
C GLY A 312 -12.19 -7.71 26.25
N GLN A 313 -11.97 -7.76 24.93
CA GLN A 313 -12.04 -6.58 24.06
C GLN A 313 -13.47 -6.05 23.94
N LEU A 314 -14.47 -6.93 23.78
CA LEU A 314 -15.88 -6.52 23.68
C LEU A 314 -16.39 -5.82 24.95
N LEU A 315 -15.92 -6.24 26.12
CA LEU A 315 -16.29 -5.63 27.41
C LEU A 315 -15.79 -4.17 27.57
N LYS A 316 -14.84 -3.74 26.75
CA LYS A 316 -14.28 -2.37 26.79
C LYS A 316 -14.95 -1.40 25.81
N LEU A 317 -15.90 -1.87 25.01
CA LEU A 317 -16.56 -1.03 24.00
C LEU A 317 -17.36 0.11 24.65
N GLY A 318 -17.31 1.30 24.05
CA GLY A 318 -18.07 2.47 24.44
C GLY A 318 -17.59 3.17 25.72
N MET A 319 -16.46 2.73 26.30
CA MET A 319 -15.87 3.37 27.47
C MET A 319 -15.33 4.78 27.15
N ASP A 320 -14.80 4.97 25.94
CA ASP A 320 -14.32 6.26 25.43
C ASP A 320 -15.17 6.68 24.22
N LYS A 321 -15.82 7.84 24.33
CA LYS A 321 -16.73 8.39 23.30
C LYS A 321 -16.03 9.32 22.31
N THR A 322 -14.74 9.60 22.51
CA THR A 322 -13.95 10.42 21.59
C THR A 322 -13.72 9.71 20.26
N GLU A 323 -13.21 10.44 19.26
CA GLU A 323 -12.83 9.81 17.98
C GLU A 323 -11.70 8.78 18.14
N LYS A 324 -10.82 8.95 19.15
CA LYS A 324 -9.82 7.95 19.53
C LYS A 324 -10.51 6.69 20.06
N GLY A 325 -11.47 6.85 20.98
CA GLY A 325 -12.26 5.77 21.54
C GLY A 325 -13.02 4.97 20.47
N LYS A 326 -13.66 5.66 19.52
CA LYS A 326 -14.29 5.04 18.34
C LYS A 326 -13.28 4.21 17.52
N CYS A 327 -12.09 4.76 17.26
CA CYS A 327 -11.03 4.03 16.58
C CYS A 327 -10.61 2.79 17.38
N SER A 328 -10.41 2.92 18.69
CA SER A 328 -10.07 1.79 19.55
C SER A 328 -11.13 0.70 19.54
N ASP A 329 -12.40 1.06 19.58
CA ASP A 329 -13.52 0.13 19.57
C ASP A 329 -13.65 -0.63 18.24
N ILE A 330 -13.34 0.02 17.12
CA ILE A 330 -13.33 -0.65 15.81
C ILE A 330 -12.23 -1.72 15.75
N TYR A 331 -11.06 -1.45 16.34
CA TYR A 331 -9.96 -2.42 16.45
C TYR A 331 -10.33 -3.58 17.37
N ARG A 332 -11.04 -3.31 18.47
CA ARG A 332 -11.57 -4.34 19.37
C ARG A 332 -12.53 -5.30 18.66
N CYS A 333 -13.43 -4.75 17.85
CA CYS A 333 -14.33 -5.56 17.03
C CYS A 333 -13.56 -6.36 15.96
N ALA A 334 -12.54 -5.75 15.34
CA ALA A 334 -11.68 -6.42 14.37
C ALA A 334 -10.89 -7.60 14.98
N ALA A 335 -10.50 -7.50 16.24
CA ALA A 335 -9.90 -8.63 16.97
C ALA A 335 -10.84 -9.81 17.10
N VAL A 336 -12.14 -9.58 17.36
CA VAL A 336 -13.14 -10.65 17.37
C VAL A 336 -13.25 -11.29 15.99
N ILE A 337 -13.31 -10.49 14.92
CA ILE A 337 -13.34 -11.00 13.55
C ILE A 337 -12.12 -11.86 13.24
N ALA A 338 -10.92 -11.40 13.62
CA ALA A 338 -9.68 -12.13 13.40
C ALA A 338 -9.63 -13.46 14.17
N VAL A 339 -10.00 -13.47 15.45
CA VAL A 339 -10.02 -14.69 16.27
C VAL A 339 -10.97 -15.72 15.70
N LEU A 340 -12.21 -15.33 15.38
CA LEU A 340 -13.21 -16.25 14.86
C LEU A 340 -12.88 -16.73 13.44
N THR A 341 -12.24 -15.90 12.62
CA THR A 341 -11.79 -16.27 11.27
C THR A 341 -10.62 -17.26 11.28
N THR A 342 -9.70 -17.15 12.24
CA THR A 342 -8.51 -18.00 12.29
C THR A 342 -8.79 -19.40 12.85
N GLN A 343 -9.94 -19.61 13.50
CA GLN A 343 -10.36 -20.86 14.14
C GLN A 343 -11.24 -21.77 13.25
N ASP A 344 -11.35 -21.46 11.96
CA ASP A 344 -12.34 -21.99 11.00
C ASP A 344 -12.12 -23.47 10.58
N SER A 345 -11.93 -24.37 11.56
CA SER A 345 -11.97 -25.83 11.36
C SER A 345 -13.35 -26.44 11.61
N ASN A 346 -14.27 -25.75 12.29
CA ASN A 346 -15.67 -26.18 12.46
C ASN A 346 -16.60 -24.98 12.25
N LYS A 347 -17.38 -25.00 11.17
CA LYS A 347 -18.44 -24.00 10.89
C LYS A 347 -19.58 -24.13 11.90
N GLU A 348 -19.38 -23.62 13.10
CA GLU A 348 -20.45 -23.50 14.10
C GLU A 348 -21.26 -22.22 13.82
N THR A 349 -22.59 -22.37 13.73
CA THR A 349 -23.53 -21.28 13.45
C THR A 349 -23.44 -20.12 14.46
N SER A 350 -22.99 -20.37 15.68
CA SER A 350 -22.76 -19.35 16.72
C SER A 350 -21.62 -18.37 16.39
N SER A 351 -20.58 -18.85 15.69
CA SER A 351 -19.44 -18.05 15.25
C SER A 351 -19.87 -17.06 14.16
N GLU A 352 -20.69 -17.51 13.21
CA GLU A 352 -21.20 -16.68 12.12
C GLU A 352 -22.07 -15.52 12.63
N VAL A 353 -22.96 -15.78 13.60
CA VAL A 353 -23.78 -14.73 14.23
C VAL A 353 -22.91 -13.70 14.93
N THR A 354 -21.87 -14.14 15.66
CA THR A 354 -20.97 -13.24 16.38
C THR A 354 -20.13 -12.38 15.40
N LEU A 355 -19.70 -12.98 14.30
CA LEU A 355 -19.02 -12.26 13.22
C LEU A 355 -19.92 -11.17 12.63
N GLU A 356 -21.18 -11.47 12.34
CA GLU A 356 -22.13 -10.49 11.82
C GLU A 356 -22.34 -9.31 12.79
N PHE A 357 -22.53 -9.57 14.09
CA PHE A 357 -22.62 -8.51 15.09
C PHE A 357 -21.34 -7.66 15.17
N ALA A 358 -20.17 -8.26 15.02
CA ALA A 358 -18.91 -7.52 14.99
C ALA A 358 -18.80 -6.62 13.74
N VAL A 359 -19.23 -7.11 12.57
CA VAL A 359 -19.31 -6.31 11.33
C VAL A 359 -20.30 -5.16 11.47
N ASP A 360 -21.49 -5.41 12.02
CA ASP A 360 -22.51 -4.38 12.24
C ASP A 360 -22.00 -3.30 13.21
N ARG A 361 -21.31 -3.71 14.27
CA ARG A 361 -20.73 -2.78 15.23
C ARG A 361 -19.66 -1.90 14.58
N ILE A 362 -18.81 -2.48 13.74
CA ILE A 362 -17.81 -1.74 12.95
C ILE A 362 -18.51 -0.74 12.03
N CYS A 363 -19.54 -1.16 11.28
CA CYS A 363 -20.29 -0.30 10.38
C CYS A 363 -20.94 0.87 11.12
N HIS A 364 -21.57 0.62 12.28
CA HIS A 364 -22.18 1.65 13.10
C HIS A 364 -21.16 2.69 13.61
N ILE A 365 -19.97 2.23 14.04
CA ILE A 365 -18.90 3.12 14.48
C ILE A 365 -18.43 3.99 13.30
N ILE A 366 -18.16 3.38 12.13
CA ILE A 366 -17.74 4.08 10.91
C ILE A 366 -18.75 5.15 10.50
N GLU A 367 -20.04 4.82 10.50
CA GLU A 367 -21.12 5.74 10.11
C GLU A 367 -21.21 6.95 11.05
N SER A 368 -20.92 6.76 12.34
CA SER A 368 -20.91 7.81 13.35
C SER A 368 -19.56 8.55 13.50
N ALA A 369 -18.50 8.11 12.83
CA ALA A 369 -17.16 8.66 12.94
C ALA A 369 -17.01 9.94 12.10
N CYS A 370 -16.23 10.90 12.59
CA CYS A 370 -15.93 12.12 11.86
C CYS A 370 -14.88 11.83 10.78
N SER A 371 -15.22 12.00 9.50
CA SER A 371 -14.28 11.79 8.38
C SER A 371 -13.07 12.74 8.37
N ARG A 372 -13.15 13.83 9.14
CA ARG A 372 -12.05 14.78 9.36
C ARG A 372 -11.16 14.44 10.55
N SER A 373 -11.54 13.44 11.34
CA SER A 373 -10.71 12.98 12.45
C SER A 373 -9.42 12.38 11.93
N ARG A 374 -8.29 12.73 12.56
CA ARG A 374 -6.98 12.10 12.29
C ARG A 374 -7.02 10.56 12.41
N TYR A 375 -7.95 10.03 13.21
CA TYR A 375 -8.11 8.58 13.41
C TYR A 375 -8.87 7.88 12.28
N TYR A 376 -9.63 8.61 11.47
CA TYR A 376 -10.48 8.02 10.43
C TYR A 376 -9.69 7.18 9.41
N PRO A 377 -8.53 7.62 8.90
CA PRO A 377 -7.69 6.79 8.01
C PRO A 377 -7.06 5.57 8.71
N HIS A 378 -6.98 5.56 10.04
CA HIS A 378 -6.46 4.42 10.79
C HIS A 378 -7.50 3.31 10.99
N MET A 379 -8.79 3.59 10.72
CA MET A 379 -9.85 2.56 10.75
C MET A 379 -9.78 1.54 9.61
N ALA A 380 -8.77 1.62 8.73
CA ALA A 380 -8.70 0.87 7.48
C ALA A 380 -8.58 -0.64 7.69
N THR A 381 -7.75 -1.09 8.65
CA THR A 381 -7.63 -2.54 8.91
C THR A 381 -8.94 -3.14 9.42
N PRO A 382 -9.61 -2.56 10.45
CA PRO A 382 -10.93 -3.01 10.85
C PRO A 382 -11.98 -2.96 9.73
N ALA A 383 -12.01 -1.87 8.95
CA ALA A 383 -12.93 -1.74 7.82
C ALA A 383 -12.71 -2.81 6.76
N TYR A 384 -11.45 -3.17 6.49
CA TYR A 384 -11.11 -4.24 5.55
C TYR A 384 -11.58 -5.61 6.05
N LEU A 385 -11.25 -5.97 7.29
CA LEU A 385 -11.68 -7.25 7.87
C LEU A 385 -13.21 -7.36 7.90
N ALA A 386 -13.91 -6.28 8.24
CA ALA A 386 -15.36 -6.20 8.16
C ALA A 386 -15.87 -6.33 6.72
N GLY A 387 -15.22 -5.67 5.75
CA GLY A 387 -15.55 -5.75 4.33
C GLY A 387 -15.48 -7.17 3.79
N MET A 388 -14.42 -7.90 4.10
CA MET A 388 -14.27 -9.29 3.67
C MET A 388 -15.34 -10.22 4.29
N ARG A 389 -15.91 -9.81 5.43
CA ARG A 389 -16.95 -10.55 6.16
C ARG A 389 -18.37 -10.00 6.00
N ALA A 390 -18.58 -8.94 5.22
CA ALA A 390 -19.90 -8.37 5.00
C ALA A 390 -20.89 -9.43 4.44
N THR A 391 -22.11 -9.40 4.98
CA THR A 391 -23.24 -10.29 4.68
C THR A 391 -24.43 -9.53 4.10
N THR A 392 -24.48 -8.20 4.22
CA THR A 392 -25.61 -7.38 3.74
C THR A 392 -25.17 -6.23 2.84
N SER A 393 -26.06 -5.82 1.92
CA SER A 393 -25.82 -4.65 1.06
C SER A 393 -25.69 -3.34 1.86
N ALA A 394 -26.32 -3.26 3.05
CA ALA A 394 -26.22 -2.11 3.93
C ALA A 394 -24.80 -1.95 4.49
N GLN A 395 -24.19 -3.04 4.98
CA GLN A 395 -22.79 -3.06 5.41
C GLN A 395 -21.85 -2.65 4.26
N CYS A 396 -22.06 -3.22 3.06
CA CYS A 396 -21.27 -2.90 1.86
C CYS A 396 -21.33 -1.40 1.52
N LYS A 397 -22.52 -0.79 1.61
CA LYS A 397 -22.70 0.65 1.35
C LYS A 397 -21.94 1.53 2.36
N ILE A 398 -21.98 1.18 3.64
CA ILE A 398 -21.27 1.92 4.69
C ILE A 398 -19.75 1.82 4.47
N LEU A 399 -19.24 0.61 4.28
CA LEU A 399 -17.82 0.35 4.06
C LEU A 399 -17.32 0.96 2.74
N GLY A 400 -18.11 0.89 1.66
CA GLY A 400 -17.79 1.56 0.41
C GLY A 400 -17.82 3.10 0.52
N THR A 401 -18.59 3.66 1.45
CA THR A 401 -18.53 5.11 1.76
C THR A 401 -17.26 5.45 2.53
N TYR A 402 -16.85 4.60 3.48
CA TYR A 402 -15.59 4.74 4.19
C TYR A 402 -14.39 4.78 3.24
N TRP A 403 -14.29 3.80 2.33
CA TRP A 403 -13.19 3.74 1.37
C TRP A 403 -13.14 4.96 0.44
N ARG A 404 -14.29 5.37 -0.10
CA ARG A 404 -14.37 6.61 -0.90
C ARG A 404 -13.91 7.84 -0.12
N ASN A 405 -14.24 7.94 1.17
CA ASN A 405 -13.75 9.03 2.01
C ASN A 405 -12.22 8.99 2.20
N CYS A 406 -11.62 7.80 2.28
CA CYS A 406 -10.16 7.64 2.31
C CYS A 406 -9.47 7.99 0.98
N GLU A 407 -10.18 7.89 -0.14
CA GLU A 407 -9.67 8.24 -1.47
C GLU A 407 -9.79 9.74 -1.80
N MET A 408 -10.68 10.46 -1.12
CA MET A 408 -10.94 11.90 -1.33
C MET A 408 -9.90 12.85 -0.70
N GLY A 409 -8.89 12.33 0.00
CA GLY A 409 -7.81 13.15 0.58
C GLY A 409 -6.75 13.60 -0.43
N ASP A 410 -5.86 14.50 0.01
CA ASP A 410 -4.69 14.96 -0.77
C ASP A 410 -3.82 13.77 -1.23
N ILE A 411 -3.73 12.74 -0.37
CA ILE A 411 -3.11 11.46 -0.66
C ILE A 411 -4.20 10.39 -0.59
N PRO A 412 -4.63 9.81 -1.73
CA PRO A 412 -5.56 8.70 -1.75
C PRO A 412 -4.96 7.50 -1.04
N ARG A 413 -5.79 6.82 -0.26
CA ARG A 413 -5.39 5.64 0.48
C ARG A 413 -6.33 4.49 0.21
N TYR A 414 -5.76 3.29 0.25
CA TYR A 414 -6.43 2.00 0.34
C TYR A 414 -7.32 1.66 -0.86
N SER A 415 -7.01 2.18 -2.05
CA SER A 415 -7.72 1.87 -3.29
C SER A 415 -7.78 0.35 -3.55
N GLY A 416 -6.67 -0.36 -3.32
CA GLY A 416 -6.63 -1.82 -3.41
C GLY A 416 -7.51 -2.53 -2.38
N ALA A 417 -7.59 -2.01 -1.15
CA ALA A 417 -8.45 -2.56 -0.11
C ALA A 417 -9.93 -2.49 -0.52
N HIS A 418 -10.33 -1.34 -1.09
CA HIS A 418 -11.68 -1.11 -1.59
C HIS A 418 -12.02 -2.05 -2.74
N MET A 419 -11.13 -2.17 -3.74
CA MET A 419 -11.34 -3.06 -4.89
C MET A 419 -11.52 -4.53 -4.47
N GLN A 420 -10.71 -5.01 -3.53
CA GLN A 420 -10.82 -6.38 -3.01
C GLN A 420 -12.15 -6.61 -2.27
N CYS A 421 -12.57 -5.64 -1.45
CA CYS A 421 -13.85 -5.71 -0.77
C CYS A 421 -15.01 -5.75 -1.78
N GLU A 422 -15.02 -4.86 -2.78
CA GLU A 422 -16.06 -4.84 -3.81
C GLU A 422 -16.11 -6.13 -4.63
N GLU A 423 -14.96 -6.66 -5.03
CA GLU A 423 -14.89 -7.95 -5.74
C GLU A 423 -15.54 -9.04 -4.90
N ARG A 424 -15.20 -9.12 -3.61
CA ARG A 424 -15.81 -10.06 -2.67
C ARG A 424 -17.31 -9.87 -2.51
N TRP A 425 -17.79 -8.63 -2.50
CA TRP A 425 -19.22 -8.33 -2.39
C TRP A 425 -19.98 -8.73 -3.65
N ARG A 426 -19.41 -8.52 -4.84
CA ARG A 426 -19.97 -8.99 -6.13
C ARG A 426 -20.05 -10.51 -6.19
N GLU A 427 -19.00 -11.22 -5.75
CA GLU A 427 -19.01 -12.68 -5.67
C GLU A 427 -20.16 -13.22 -4.79
N LYS A 428 -20.48 -12.50 -3.70
CA LYS A 428 -21.58 -12.84 -2.79
C LYS A 428 -22.95 -12.34 -3.26
N GLY A 429 -23.04 -11.61 -4.37
CA GLY A 429 -24.28 -11.01 -4.86
C GLY A 429 -24.85 -9.91 -3.95
N LEU A 430 -23.99 -9.21 -3.21
CA LEU A 430 -24.41 -8.14 -2.29
C LEU A 430 -24.50 -6.77 -2.98
N ILE A 431 -23.86 -6.60 -4.14
CA ILE A 431 -23.85 -5.39 -4.98
C ILE A 431 -23.92 -5.72 -6.46
#